data_AF-A0A0M3KDI4-F1
#
_entry.id   AF-A0A0M3KDI4-F1
#
_cell.length_a   1.000
_cell.length_b   1.000
_cell.length_c   1.000
_cell.angle_alpha   90.00
_cell.angle_beta   90.00
_cell.angle_gamma   90.00
#
_symmetry.space_group_name_H-M   'P 1'
#
loop_
_entity.id
_entity.type
_entity.pdbx_description
1 polymer ?
#
loop_
_entity_poly.entity_id
_entity_poly.type
_entity_poly.pdbx_seq_one_letter_code
_entity_poly.pdbx_strand_id
1 'polypeptide(L)'
;MSGKEVEQLIRENVVWSKLPNEVRIVLGNSQREYDKLVLEYSIKNQLRYKGNIVRHVKRNEEMYYDIVLKYSETHLMLYPYHLSDIVVRELRVTPFNYYINIISGLMNAEKSYDSLPNFAAADAVRLLGIGRNQYIELMNQTRSNRKLFRRSRSIRDLLPAAPIDIHIEPWWLVCPGSILESDVKLLSKNEKDVVDLLLDEGAQLVGILDSSVVKNLYNRGLTYFDVPVHDDDFIFGMSLNDIT
;
A
#
# COMPACT_ATOMS: atom_id res chain seq x y z
N MET A 1 19.52 0.00 29.33
CA MET A 1 18.60 -0.82 28.52
C MET A 1 18.54 -0.24 27.13
N SER A 2 18.61 -1.08 26.11
CA SER A 2 18.63 -0.61 24.71
C SER A 2 17.21 -0.44 24.20
N GLY A 3 16.97 0.48 23.26
CA GLY A 3 15.66 0.64 22.60
C GLY A 3 15.10 -0.68 22.05
N LYS A 4 15.97 -1.64 21.69
CA LYS A 4 15.60 -2.99 21.22
C LYS A 4 14.78 -3.80 22.23
N GLU A 5 15.02 -3.61 23.53
CA GLU A 5 14.29 -4.32 24.58
C GLU A 5 12.83 -3.83 24.66
N VAL A 6 12.63 -2.52 24.54
CA VAL A 6 11.29 -1.92 24.51
C VAL A 6 10.55 -2.36 23.24
N GLU A 7 11.22 -2.37 22.09
CA GLU A 7 10.65 -2.86 20.83
C GLU A 7 10.23 -4.33 20.90
N GLN A 8 11.03 -5.18 21.55
CA GLN A 8 10.67 -6.58 21.74
C GLN A 8 9.41 -6.73 22.59
N LEU A 9 9.28 -5.97 23.68
CA LEU A 9 8.07 -5.96 24.51
C LEU A 9 6.84 -5.45 23.74
N ILE A 10 7.03 -4.48 22.84
CA ILE A 10 5.95 -4.01 21.95
C ILE A 10 5.53 -5.13 20.99
N ARG A 11 6.50 -5.81 20.37
CA ARG A 11 6.26 -6.94 19.45
C ARG A 11 5.55 -8.11 20.14
N GLU A 12 5.86 -8.37 21.40
CA GLU A 12 5.21 -9.38 22.23
C GLU A 12 3.85 -8.93 22.80
N ASN A 13 3.37 -7.74 22.43
CA ASN A 13 2.09 -7.21 22.86
C ASN A 13 1.98 -7.03 24.40
N VAL A 14 3.08 -6.67 25.06
CA VAL A 14 3.10 -6.39 26.49
C VAL A 14 2.50 -5.01 26.76
N VAL A 15 1.42 -4.96 27.55
CA VAL A 15 0.78 -3.71 27.96
C VAL A 15 1.52 -3.04 29.12
N TRP A 16 1.38 -1.72 29.26
CA TRP A 16 2.05 -0.92 30.30
C TRP A 16 2.03 -1.54 31.71
N SER A 17 0.87 -2.03 32.15
CA SER A 17 0.69 -2.61 33.49
C SER A 17 1.48 -3.90 33.71
N LYS A 18 1.91 -4.58 32.64
CA LYS A 18 2.69 -5.82 32.66
C LYS A 18 4.18 -5.61 32.35
N LEU A 19 4.61 -4.38 32.10
CA LEU A 19 6.02 -4.11 31.81
C LEU A 19 6.92 -4.41 33.03
N PRO A 20 8.16 -4.89 32.82
CA PRO A 20 9.16 -4.97 33.87
C PRO A 20 9.35 -3.60 34.56
N ASN A 21 9.60 -3.60 35.87
CA ASN A 21 9.74 -2.37 36.66
C ASN A 21 10.93 -1.53 36.17
N GLU A 22 12.00 -2.20 35.78
CA GLU A 22 13.22 -1.61 35.27
C GLU A 22 12.92 -0.80 33.99
N VAL A 23 12.13 -1.37 33.08
CA VAL A 23 11.70 -0.70 31.84
C VAL A 23 10.79 0.49 32.15
N ARG A 24 9.86 0.35 33.10
CA ARG A 24 9.00 1.48 33.53
C ARG A 24 9.83 2.63 34.10
N ILE A 25 10.86 2.35 34.89
CA ILE A 25 11.78 3.37 35.43
C ILE A 25 12.53 4.08 34.30
N VAL A 26 13.05 3.35 33.30
CA VAL A 26 13.72 3.94 32.14
C VAL A 26 12.80 4.86 31.33
N LEU A 27 11.52 4.50 31.24
CA LEU A 27 10.49 5.33 30.60
C LEU A 27 9.94 6.43 31.52
N GLY A 28 10.62 6.75 32.62
CA GLY A 28 10.23 7.80 33.56
C GLY A 28 8.91 7.53 34.28
N ASN A 29 8.52 6.25 34.41
CA ASN A 29 7.24 5.79 34.92
C ASN A 29 6.03 6.43 34.19
N SER A 30 6.21 6.80 32.92
CA SER A 30 5.19 7.45 32.11
C SER A 30 4.56 6.46 31.12
N GLN A 31 3.31 6.07 31.39
CA GLN A 31 2.52 5.29 30.42
C GLN A 31 2.41 6.00 29.08
N ARG A 32 2.28 7.34 29.11
CA ARG A 32 2.18 8.16 27.90
C ARG A 32 3.42 8.05 27.01
N GLU A 33 4.61 7.92 27.60
CA GLU A 33 5.85 7.74 26.83
C GLU A 33 5.89 6.36 26.18
N TYR A 34 5.46 5.31 26.91
CA TYR A 34 5.34 3.98 26.33
C TYR A 34 4.31 3.94 25.20
N ASP A 35 3.14 4.53 25.39
CA ASP A 35 2.09 4.62 24.39
C ASP A 35 2.60 5.30 23.11
N LYS A 36 3.41 6.37 23.25
CA LYS A 36 4.06 7.03 22.11
C LYS A 36 5.01 6.07 21.36
N LEU A 37 5.84 5.32 22.08
CA LEU A 37 6.76 4.34 21.48
C LEU A 37 6.01 3.19 20.79
N VAL A 38 4.91 2.70 21.39
CA VAL A 38 4.02 1.71 20.77
C VAL A 38 3.48 2.23 19.45
N LEU A 39 2.98 3.46 19.41
CA LEU A 39 2.41 4.05 18.20
C LEU A 39 3.48 4.23 17.12
N GLU A 40 4.64 4.80 17.47
CA GLU A 40 5.76 4.99 16.52
C GLU A 40 6.27 3.67 15.96
N TYR A 41 6.47 2.65 16.81
CA TYR A 41 6.89 1.32 16.38
C TYR A 41 5.85 0.69 15.44
N SER A 42 4.57 0.78 15.80
CA SER A 42 3.50 0.17 15.01
C SER A 42 3.36 0.80 13.63
N ILE A 43 3.51 2.13 13.53
CA ILE A 43 3.49 2.87 12.26
C ILE A 43 4.70 2.50 11.40
N LYS A 44 5.91 2.55 11.96
CA LYS A 44 7.17 2.26 11.23
C LYS A 44 7.20 0.83 10.68
N ASN A 45 6.61 -0.11 11.41
CA ASN A 45 6.57 -1.52 11.03
C ASN A 45 5.24 -1.92 10.36
N GLN A 46 4.36 -0.95 10.06
CA GLN A 46 3.07 -1.16 9.38
C GLN A 46 2.24 -2.30 10.02
N LEU A 47 2.18 -2.33 11.36
CA LEU A 47 1.51 -3.42 12.09
C LEU A 47 0.00 -3.37 11.89
N ARG A 48 -0.63 -4.54 11.83
CA ARG A 48 -2.10 -4.66 11.90
C ARG A 48 -2.62 -4.10 13.22
N TYR A 49 -3.72 -3.38 13.17
CA TYR A 49 -4.40 -2.84 14.34
C TYR A 49 -4.94 -3.96 15.23
N LYS A 50 -5.71 -4.87 14.63
CA LYS A 50 -6.19 -6.09 15.30
C LYS A 50 -5.01 -7.04 15.55
N GLY A 51 -5.00 -7.62 16.75
CA GLY A 51 -3.92 -8.50 17.20
C GLY A 51 -2.73 -7.79 17.84
N ASN A 52 -2.57 -6.48 17.68
CA ASN A 52 -1.46 -5.73 18.28
C ASN A 52 -1.90 -4.73 19.37
N ILE A 53 -0.99 -4.38 20.29
CA ILE A 53 -1.27 -3.47 21.42
C ILE A 53 -1.58 -2.03 21.01
N VAL A 54 -1.28 -1.64 19.76
CA VAL A 54 -1.62 -0.31 19.23
C VAL A 54 -3.10 0.01 19.34
N ARG A 55 -3.97 -1.00 19.34
CA ARG A 55 -5.42 -0.83 19.55
C ARG A 55 -5.79 -0.22 20.90
N HIS A 56 -4.94 -0.39 21.92
CA HIS A 56 -5.14 0.18 23.24
C HIS A 56 -4.66 1.64 23.32
N VAL A 57 -3.74 2.02 22.44
CA VAL A 57 -3.13 3.35 22.38
C VAL A 57 -3.91 4.29 21.46
N LYS A 58 -4.30 3.80 20.27
CA LYS A 58 -5.04 4.56 19.26
C LYS A 58 -6.42 3.92 19.12
N ARG A 59 -7.48 4.60 19.55
CA ARG A 59 -8.84 4.01 19.59
C ARG A 59 -9.55 3.93 18.23
N ASN A 60 -9.18 4.81 17.29
CA ASN A 60 -9.77 4.84 15.97
C ASN A 60 -8.84 4.09 15.00
N GLU A 61 -9.31 2.93 14.52
CA GLU A 61 -8.60 2.03 13.60
C GLU A 61 -8.37 2.66 12.22
N GLU A 62 -9.39 3.30 11.65
CA GLU A 62 -9.30 3.98 10.34
C GLU A 62 -8.24 5.09 10.38
N MET A 63 -8.30 5.97 11.38
CA MET A 63 -7.30 7.03 11.60
C MET A 63 -5.90 6.48 11.91
N TYR A 64 -5.79 5.27 12.45
CA TYR A 64 -4.49 4.63 12.62
C TYR A 64 -3.89 4.28 11.26
N TYR A 65 -4.67 3.60 10.40
CA TYR A 65 -4.20 3.19 9.09
C TYR A 65 -3.96 4.37 8.14
N ASP A 66 -4.74 5.45 8.23
CA ASP A 66 -4.44 6.71 7.51
C ASP A 66 -3.04 7.25 7.88
N ILE A 67 -2.70 7.27 9.17
CA ILE A 67 -1.37 7.68 9.64
C ILE A 67 -0.28 6.71 9.13
N VAL A 68 -0.54 5.40 9.14
CA VAL A 68 0.39 4.38 8.61
C VAL A 68 0.68 4.64 7.13
N LEU A 69 -0.35 4.87 6.32
CA LEU A 69 -0.18 5.15 4.89
C LEU A 69 0.54 6.46 4.66
N LYS A 70 0.17 7.53 5.38
CA LYS A 70 0.82 8.83 5.23
C LYS A 70 2.31 8.78 5.60
N TYR A 71 2.63 8.06 6.68
CA TYR A 71 4.01 7.80 7.07
C TYR A 71 4.75 7.01 5.98
N SER A 72 4.13 5.94 5.46
CA SER A 72 4.71 5.08 4.43
C SER A 72 5.00 5.86 3.13
N GLU A 73 4.06 6.66 2.65
CA GLU A 73 4.23 7.51 1.46
C GLU A 73 5.38 8.52 1.64
N THR A 74 5.42 9.21 2.79
CA THR A 74 6.43 10.25 3.06
C THR A 74 7.84 9.68 3.22
N HIS A 75 7.94 8.43 3.63
CA HIS A 75 9.21 7.69 3.77
C HIS A 75 9.51 6.79 2.56
N LEU A 76 8.73 6.91 1.48
CA LEU A 76 8.91 6.16 0.22
C LEU A 76 8.90 4.63 0.42
N MET A 77 8.15 4.15 1.42
CA MET A 77 8.05 2.73 1.72
C MET A 77 7.26 1.99 0.64
N LEU A 78 7.55 0.69 0.51
CA LEU A 78 6.74 -0.23 -0.28
C LEU A 78 5.27 -0.16 0.18
N TYR A 79 4.34 -0.27 -0.77
CA TYR A 79 2.92 -0.40 -0.44
C TYR A 79 2.74 -1.58 0.53
N PRO A 80 1.98 -1.42 1.63
CA PRO A 80 1.80 -2.48 2.61
C PRO A 80 0.83 -3.56 2.10
N TYR A 81 1.31 -4.44 1.22
CA TYR A 81 0.49 -5.49 0.58
C TYR A 81 -0.20 -6.40 1.61
N HIS A 82 0.46 -6.66 2.74
CA HIS A 82 -0.10 -7.43 3.86
C HIS A 82 -1.27 -6.74 4.56
N LEU A 83 -1.59 -5.49 4.22
CA LEU A 83 -2.74 -4.72 4.71
C LEU A 83 -3.75 -4.41 3.61
N SER A 84 -3.62 -5.00 2.41
CA SER A 84 -4.49 -4.67 1.25
C SER A 84 -5.98 -4.84 1.55
N ASP A 85 -6.33 -5.84 2.35
CA ASP A 85 -7.71 -6.11 2.82
C ASP A 85 -8.31 -4.94 3.60
N ILE A 86 -7.48 -4.13 4.27
CA ILE A 86 -7.92 -2.94 4.99
C ILE A 86 -7.75 -1.69 4.11
N VAL A 87 -6.58 -1.54 3.49
CA VAL A 87 -6.20 -0.32 2.77
C VAL A 87 -7.05 -0.13 1.51
N VAL A 88 -7.34 -1.19 0.78
CA VAL A 88 -8.18 -1.10 -0.43
C VAL A 88 -9.66 -1.03 -0.07
N ARG A 89 -10.13 -1.82 0.92
CA ARG A 89 -11.56 -1.91 1.26
C ARG A 89 -12.06 -0.77 2.12
N GLU A 90 -11.33 -0.44 3.18
CA GLU A 90 -11.75 0.57 4.17
C GLU A 90 -11.29 1.97 3.78
N LEU A 91 -10.06 2.11 3.28
CA LEU A 91 -9.48 3.42 2.94
C LEU A 91 -9.60 3.79 1.46
N ARG A 92 -10.06 2.86 0.60
CA ARG A 92 -10.16 3.05 -0.86
C ARG A 92 -8.83 3.48 -1.50
N VAL A 93 -7.70 3.00 -0.97
CA VAL A 93 -6.37 3.26 -1.53
C VAL A 93 -5.84 2.02 -2.22
N THR A 94 -5.87 2.02 -3.56
CA THR A 94 -5.22 0.96 -4.34
C THR A 94 -3.69 1.14 -4.35
N PRO A 95 -2.90 0.09 -4.63
CA PRO A 95 -1.46 0.22 -4.88
C PRO A 95 -1.17 1.29 -5.95
N PHE A 96 -1.97 1.32 -7.02
CA PHE A 96 -1.86 2.35 -8.06
C PHE A 96 -2.00 3.76 -7.50
N ASN A 97 -3.05 4.04 -6.71
CA ASN A 97 -3.25 5.36 -6.14
C ASN A 97 -2.12 5.75 -5.16
N TYR A 98 -1.65 4.81 -4.36
CA TYR A 98 -0.52 5.01 -3.45
C TYR A 98 0.76 5.43 -4.20
N TYR A 99 1.11 4.72 -5.28
CA TYR A 99 2.30 5.08 -6.05
C TYR A 99 2.12 6.37 -6.86
N ILE A 100 0.91 6.68 -7.34
CA ILE A 100 0.64 8.00 -7.94
C ILE A 100 0.90 9.11 -6.92
N ASN A 101 0.49 8.94 -5.65
CA ASN A 101 0.73 9.93 -4.60
C ASN A 101 2.24 10.09 -4.32
N ILE A 102 2.98 8.99 -4.24
CA ILE A 102 4.44 9.01 -4.07
C ILE A 102 5.12 9.75 -5.21
N ILE A 103 4.84 9.39 -6.47
CA ILE A 103 5.46 10.04 -7.64
C ILE A 103 5.08 11.52 -7.69
N SER A 104 3.80 11.85 -7.45
CA SER A 104 3.35 13.24 -7.36
C SER A 104 4.12 14.01 -6.28
N GLY A 105 4.33 13.41 -5.11
CA GLY A 105 5.09 13.98 -4.00
C GLY A 105 6.55 14.24 -4.35
N LEU A 106 7.22 13.27 -4.99
CA LEU A 106 8.59 13.43 -5.48
C LEU A 106 8.71 14.58 -6.48
N MET A 107 7.79 14.64 -7.46
CA MET A 107 7.80 15.70 -8.47
C MET A 107 7.57 17.08 -7.85
N ASN A 108 6.59 17.21 -6.94
CA ASN A 108 6.30 18.46 -6.23
C ASN A 108 7.49 18.93 -5.38
N ALA A 109 8.20 18.00 -4.74
CA ALA A 109 9.38 18.29 -3.93
C ALA A 109 10.67 18.41 -4.77
N GLU A 110 10.58 18.29 -6.09
CA GLU A 110 11.71 18.23 -7.03
C GLU A 110 12.81 17.24 -6.62
N LYS A 111 12.42 16.11 -6.02
CA LYS A 111 13.35 15.04 -5.61
C LYS A 111 13.70 14.13 -6.78
N SER A 112 14.89 13.53 -6.71
CA SER A 112 15.32 12.51 -7.68
C SER A 112 14.49 11.23 -7.53
N TYR A 113 14.18 10.60 -8.66
CA TYR A 113 13.59 9.24 -8.69
C TYR A 113 14.46 8.23 -7.94
N ASP A 114 15.78 8.43 -7.94
CA ASP A 114 16.76 7.55 -7.27
C ASP A 114 16.62 7.55 -5.73
N SER A 115 15.72 8.36 -5.16
CA SER A 115 15.36 8.28 -3.74
C SER A 115 14.41 7.13 -3.40
N LEU A 116 13.75 6.52 -4.40
CA LEU A 116 12.88 5.36 -4.19
C LEU A 116 13.69 4.12 -3.84
N PRO A 117 13.33 3.37 -2.78
CA PRO A 117 13.86 2.03 -2.56
C PRO A 117 13.56 1.09 -3.73
N ASN A 118 14.42 0.09 -3.97
CA ASN A 118 14.34 -0.80 -5.14
C ASN A 118 12.96 -1.41 -5.37
N PHE A 119 12.33 -1.97 -4.33
CA PHE A 119 11.00 -2.58 -4.47
C PHE A 119 9.90 -1.54 -4.74
N ALA A 120 10.00 -0.34 -4.15
CA ALA A 120 9.07 0.74 -4.45
C ALA A 120 9.24 1.28 -5.88
N ALA A 121 10.49 1.34 -6.38
CA ALA A 121 10.78 1.69 -7.76
C ALA A 121 10.28 0.62 -8.74
N ALA A 122 10.43 -0.66 -8.40
CA ALA A 122 9.89 -1.77 -9.20
C ALA A 122 8.37 -1.69 -9.31
N ASP A 123 7.67 -1.37 -8.21
CA ASP A 123 6.22 -1.20 -8.23
C ASP A 123 5.77 0.06 -8.98
N ALA A 124 6.51 1.18 -8.89
CA ALA A 124 6.23 2.35 -9.70
C ALA A 124 6.30 2.04 -11.20
N VAL A 125 7.27 1.21 -11.61
CA VAL A 125 7.35 0.72 -13.00
C VAL A 125 6.20 -0.22 -13.31
N ARG A 126 5.94 -1.23 -12.48
CA ARG A 126 4.93 -2.28 -12.72
C ARG A 126 3.50 -1.72 -12.77
N LEU A 127 3.19 -0.76 -11.91
CA LEU A 127 1.83 -0.23 -11.76
C LEU A 127 1.59 1.01 -12.60
N LEU A 128 2.58 1.90 -12.73
CA LEU A 128 2.41 3.21 -13.39
C LEU A 128 3.12 3.31 -14.74
N GLY A 129 4.14 2.48 -14.97
CA GLY A 129 5.00 2.58 -16.16
C GLY A 129 6.03 3.67 -16.04
N ILE A 130 6.26 4.15 -14.82
CA ILE A 130 7.16 5.26 -14.54
C ILE A 130 8.44 4.66 -13.98
N GLY A 131 9.41 4.44 -14.86
CA GLY A 131 10.80 4.23 -14.49
C GLY A 131 11.55 5.56 -14.36
N ARG A 132 12.85 5.46 -14.08
CA ARG A 132 13.74 6.61 -13.92
C ARG A 132 13.70 7.57 -15.11
N ASN A 133 13.75 7.04 -16.33
CA ASN A 133 13.77 7.86 -17.54
C ASN A 133 12.42 8.53 -17.80
N GLN A 134 11.32 7.79 -17.64
CA GLN A 134 9.97 8.34 -17.75
C GLN A 134 9.73 9.44 -16.72
N TYR A 135 10.22 9.28 -15.48
CA TYR A 135 10.16 10.32 -14.46
C TYR A 135 10.93 11.59 -14.87
N ILE A 136 12.15 11.46 -15.42
CA ILE A 136 12.94 12.59 -15.90
C ILE A 136 12.19 13.34 -17.00
N GLU A 137 11.57 12.62 -17.93
CA GLU A 137 10.75 13.21 -18.99
C GLU A 137 9.55 13.97 -18.41
N LEU A 138 8.82 13.40 -17.46
CA LEU A 138 7.70 14.06 -16.76
C LEU A 138 8.15 15.34 -16.03
N MET A 139 9.32 15.31 -15.37
CA MET A 139 9.90 16.48 -14.71
C MET A 139 10.25 17.59 -15.70
N ASN A 140 10.81 17.23 -16.87
CA ASN A 140 11.11 18.19 -17.93
C ASN A 140 9.85 18.81 -18.55
N GLN A 141 8.79 18.01 -18.73
CA GLN A 141 7.48 18.51 -19.17
C GLN A 141 6.89 19.49 -18.15
N THR A 142 6.96 19.17 -16.85
CA THR A 142 6.47 20.02 -15.76
C THR A 142 7.19 21.38 -15.73
N ARG A 143 8.50 21.41 -15.98
CA ARG A 143 9.31 22.63 -16.05
C ARG A 143 9.06 23.44 -17.32
N SER A 144 8.95 22.78 -18.47
CA SER A 144 8.70 23.42 -19.78
C SER A 144 7.32 24.07 -19.87
N ASN A 145 6.32 23.50 -19.19
CA ASN A 145 4.95 24.03 -19.14
C ASN A 145 4.83 25.38 -18.40
N ARG A 146 5.86 25.84 -17.68
CA ARG A 146 5.85 27.14 -17.00
C ARG A 146 6.13 28.35 -17.92
N LYS A 147 6.49 28.15 -19.21
CA LYS A 147 7.12 29.21 -20.01
C LYS A 147 6.35 29.82 -21.18
N LEU A 148 5.19 29.34 -21.64
CA LEU A 148 4.41 30.05 -22.68
C LEU A 148 2.93 29.70 -22.65
N PHE A 149 2.07 30.69 -22.31
CA PHE A 149 0.65 30.85 -22.65
C PHE A 149 -0.31 29.64 -22.62
N ARG A 150 0.08 28.50 -22.05
CA ARG A 150 -0.75 27.31 -21.84
C ARG A 150 -1.16 27.25 -20.37
N ARG A 151 -2.42 26.89 -20.13
CA ARG A 151 -2.95 26.59 -18.79
C ARG A 151 -2.01 25.58 -18.12
N SER A 152 -1.47 25.93 -16.95
CA SER A 152 -0.57 25.05 -16.19
C SER A 152 -1.29 23.74 -15.92
N ARG A 153 -0.89 22.65 -16.61
CA ARG A 153 -1.38 21.31 -16.27
C ARG A 153 -0.89 20.97 -14.87
N SER A 154 -1.77 20.45 -14.03
CA SER A 154 -1.37 19.93 -12.73
C SER A 154 -0.45 18.73 -12.93
N ILE A 155 0.41 18.43 -11.95
CA ILE A 155 1.24 17.20 -12.01
C ILE A 155 0.34 15.96 -12.17
N ARG A 156 -0.84 15.98 -11.55
CA ARG A 156 -1.82 14.88 -11.68
C ARG A 156 -2.27 14.67 -13.12
N ASP A 157 -2.36 15.73 -13.92
CA ASP A 157 -2.75 15.64 -15.34
C ASP A 157 -1.65 15.04 -16.22
N LEU A 158 -0.40 14.98 -15.74
CA LEU A 158 0.73 14.37 -16.43
C LEU A 158 0.91 12.88 -16.07
N LEU A 159 0.32 12.45 -14.96
CA LEU A 159 0.46 11.09 -14.47
C LEU A 159 -0.64 10.18 -15.07
N PRO A 160 -0.39 8.86 -15.13
CA PRO A 160 -1.38 7.89 -15.59
C PRO A 160 -2.71 8.01 -14.81
N ALA A 161 -3.83 7.84 -15.53
CA ALA A 161 -5.16 7.84 -14.94
C ALA A 161 -5.60 6.45 -14.45
N ALA A 162 -4.98 5.39 -14.98
CA ALA A 162 -5.25 4.00 -14.66
C ALA A 162 -3.92 3.21 -14.62
N PRO A 163 -3.90 2.03 -13.96
CA PRO A 163 -2.74 1.15 -13.96
C PRO A 163 -2.33 0.74 -15.38
N ILE A 164 -1.07 0.34 -15.57
CA ILE A 164 -0.69 -0.36 -16.80
C ILE A 164 -1.40 -1.70 -16.85
N ASP A 165 -1.63 -2.18 -18.07
CA ASP A 165 -1.99 -3.54 -18.33
C ASP A 165 -0.94 -4.53 -17.79
N ILE A 166 -1.36 -5.40 -16.88
CA ILE A 166 -0.52 -6.44 -16.29
C ILE A 166 -0.94 -7.81 -16.79
N HIS A 167 0.01 -8.74 -16.82
CA HIS A 167 -0.32 -10.14 -16.99
C HIS A 167 -0.97 -10.65 -15.69
N ILE A 168 -2.28 -10.91 -15.74
CA ILE A 168 -3.03 -11.43 -14.61
C ILE A 168 -2.99 -12.96 -14.70
N GLU A 169 -2.40 -13.58 -13.70
CA GLU A 169 -2.29 -15.03 -13.65
C GLU A 169 -3.60 -15.68 -13.20
N PRO A 170 -3.98 -16.84 -13.75
CA PRO A 170 -5.24 -17.51 -13.42
C PRO A 170 -5.26 -18.06 -11.99
N TRP A 171 -4.11 -18.23 -11.35
CA TRP A 171 -4.00 -18.75 -9.98
C TRP A 171 -4.03 -17.64 -8.91
N TRP A 172 -4.04 -16.37 -9.31
CA TRP A 172 -4.23 -15.27 -8.36
C TRP A 172 -5.66 -15.22 -7.83
N LEU A 173 -5.82 -14.61 -6.67
CA LEU A 173 -7.12 -14.28 -6.11
C LEU A 173 -7.48 -12.85 -6.49
N VAL A 174 -8.69 -12.65 -6.99
CA VAL A 174 -9.29 -11.32 -7.10
C VAL A 174 -10.14 -11.05 -5.86
N CYS A 175 -9.88 -9.93 -5.21
CA CYS A 175 -10.55 -9.52 -3.97
C CYS A 175 -11.41 -8.27 -4.22
N PRO A 176 -12.57 -8.15 -3.53
CA PRO A 176 -13.37 -6.93 -3.60
C PRO A 176 -12.61 -5.76 -2.95
N GLY A 177 -12.58 -4.62 -3.63
CA GLY A 177 -12.11 -3.37 -3.06
C GLY A 177 -13.21 -2.60 -2.33
N SER A 178 -13.04 -1.28 -2.22
CA SER A 178 -14.10 -0.39 -1.74
C SER A 178 -15.05 -0.05 -2.90
N ILE A 179 -16.24 -0.63 -2.92
CA ILE A 179 -17.22 -0.46 -4.01
C ILE A 179 -18.41 0.37 -3.49
N LEU A 180 -18.66 1.51 -4.12
CA LEU A 180 -19.76 2.42 -3.78
C LEU A 180 -20.92 2.25 -4.77
N GLU A 181 -22.12 2.69 -4.38
CA GLU A 181 -23.31 2.64 -5.24
C GLU A 181 -23.10 3.39 -6.58
N SER A 182 -22.33 4.48 -6.57
CA SER A 182 -21.96 5.22 -7.78
C SER A 182 -21.09 4.39 -8.74
N ASP A 183 -20.24 3.52 -8.21
CA ASP A 183 -19.39 2.65 -9.02
C ASP A 183 -20.24 1.59 -9.73
N VAL A 184 -21.18 0.98 -8.99
CA VAL A 184 -22.10 -0.06 -9.50
C VAL A 184 -22.95 0.45 -10.65
N LYS A 185 -23.35 1.73 -10.65
CA LYS A 185 -24.13 2.34 -11.73
C LYS A 185 -23.40 2.35 -13.08
N LEU A 186 -22.07 2.30 -13.07
CA LEU A 186 -21.22 2.33 -14.27
C LEU A 186 -20.82 0.94 -14.76
N LEU A 187 -21.26 -0.12 -14.09
CA LEU A 187 -20.92 -1.50 -14.42
C LEU A 187 -21.90 -2.09 -15.43
N SER A 188 -21.36 -2.86 -16.37
CA SER A 188 -22.10 -3.81 -17.21
C SER A 188 -22.72 -4.92 -16.37
N LYS A 189 -23.63 -5.71 -16.97
CA LYS A 189 -24.25 -6.83 -16.26
C LYS A 189 -23.20 -7.84 -15.76
N ASN A 190 -22.28 -8.27 -16.62
CA ASN A 190 -21.26 -9.24 -16.26
C ASN A 190 -20.31 -8.70 -15.16
N GLU A 191 -19.97 -7.41 -15.20
CA GLU A 191 -19.19 -6.77 -14.12
C GLU A 191 -19.95 -6.76 -12.79
N LYS A 192 -21.27 -6.52 -12.81
CA LYS A 192 -22.11 -6.59 -11.60
C LYS A 192 -22.19 -8.00 -11.05
N ASP A 193 -22.43 -8.99 -11.90
CA ASP A 193 -22.53 -10.40 -11.49
C ASP A 193 -21.23 -10.84 -10.78
N VAL A 194 -20.05 -10.42 -11.27
CA VAL A 194 -18.76 -10.68 -10.61
C VAL A 194 -18.61 -9.89 -9.32
N VAL A 195 -19.01 -8.62 -9.28
CA VAL A 195 -18.96 -7.82 -8.05
C VAL A 195 -19.85 -8.42 -6.96
N ASP A 196 -21.07 -8.83 -7.29
CA ASP A 196 -22.00 -9.45 -6.36
C ASP A 196 -21.41 -10.76 -5.80
N LEU A 197 -20.84 -11.61 -6.68
CA LEU A 197 -20.10 -12.81 -6.28
C LEU A 197 -18.96 -12.50 -5.28
N LEU A 198 -18.16 -11.46 -5.55
CA LEU A 198 -17.04 -11.08 -4.69
C LEU A 198 -17.50 -10.52 -3.33
N LEU A 199 -18.65 -9.84 -3.30
CA LEU A 199 -19.22 -9.28 -2.06
C LEU A 199 -19.87 -10.37 -1.20
N ASP A 200 -20.51 -11.36 -1.82
CA ASP A 200 -21.22 -12.44 -1.15
C ASP A 200 -20.28 -13.56 -0.68
N GLU A 201 -19.35 -13.97 -1.54
CA GLU A 201 -18.48 -15.14 -1.29
C GLU A 201 -17.03 -14.76 -0.94
N GLY A 202 -16.64 -13.49 -1.12
CA GLY A 202 -15.28 -13.03 -0.87
C GLY A 202 -14.35 -13.23 -2.07
N ALA A 203 -13.06 -13.45 -1.79
CA ALA A 203 -12.05 -13.54 -2.84
C ALA A 203 -12.25 -14.78 -3.73
N GLN A 204 -12.08 -14.62 -5.04
CA GLN A 204 -12.29 -15.68 -6.03
C GLN A 204 -11.03 -15.91 -6.87
N LEU A 205 -10.86 -17.14 -7.36
CA LEU A 205 -9.76 -17.46 -8.26
C LEU A 205 -9.95 -16.73 -9.60
N VAL A 206 -8.91 -16.10 -10.14
CA VAL A 206 -9.02 -15.39 -11.43
C VAL A 206 -9.38 -16.36 -12.56
N GLY A 207 -8.81 -17.57 -12.55
CA GLY A 207 -8.95 -18.56 -13.61
C GLY A 207 -10.38 -19.08 -13.83
N ILE A 208 -11.31 -18.82 -12.92
CA ILE A 208 -12.73 -19.20 -13.06
C ILE A 208 -13.62 -18.05 -13.56
N LEU A 209 -13.05 -16.86 -13.76
CA LEU A 209 -13.77 -15.65 -14.15
C LEU A 209 -13.39 -15.20 -15.56
N ASP A 210 -14.26 -14.40 -16.18
CA ASP A 210 -13.95 -13.77 -17.46
C ASP A 210 -12.79 -12.77 -17.31
N SER A 211 -11.71 -12.98 -18.05
CA SER A 211 -10.49 -12.18 -17.98
C SER A 211 -10.74 -10.69 -18.29
N SER A 212 -11.64 -10.38 -19.23
CA SER A 212 -11.95 -8.99 -19.59
C SER A 212 -12.70 -8.28 -18.47
N VAL A 213 -13.61 -8.98 -17.78
CA VAL A 213 -14.34 -8.46 -16.62
C VAL A 213 -13.37 -8.18 -15.46
N VAL A 214 -12.52 -9.16 -15.12
CA VAL A 214 -11.52 -9.00 -14.04
C VAL A 214 -10.60 -7.80 -14.32
N LYS A 215 -10.08 -7.70 -15.54
CA LYS A 215 -9.20 -6.59 -15.94
C LYS A 215 -9.90 -5.24 -15.87
N ASN A 216 -11.16 -5.15 -16.31
CA ASN A 216 -11.92 -3.91 -16.25
C ASN A 216 -12.20 -3.47 -14.80
N LEU A 217 -12.56 -4.40 -13.92
CA LEU A 217 -12.79 -4.12 -12.51
C LEU A 217 -11.49 -3.67 -11.81
N TYR A 218 -10.36 -4.31 -12.11
CA TYR A 218 -9.05 -3.91 -11.60
C TYR A 218 -8.64 -2.52 -12.08
N ASN A 219 -8.78 -2.23 -13.38
CA ASN A 219 -8.42 -0.92 -13.95
C ASN A 219 -9.24 0.24 -13.36
N ARG A 220 -10.48 -0.03 -12.94
CA ARG A 220 -11.34 0.93 -12.24
C ARG A 220 -11.01 1.06 -10.74
N GLY A 221 -10.11 0.23 -10.22
CA GLY A 221 -9.74 0.20 -8.80
C GLY A 221 -10.83 -0.39 -7.90
N LEU A 222 -11.77 -1.16 -8.46
CA LEU A 222 -12.87 -1.78 -7.72
C LEU A 222 -12.49 -3.15 -7.14
N THR A 223 -11.41 -3.72 -7.63
CA THR A 223 -10.83 -4.98 -7.14
C THR A 223 -9.33 -4.84 -7.01
N TYR A 224 -8.72 -5.73 -6.23
CA TYR A 224 -7.27 -5.89 -6.14
C TYR A 224 -6.92 -7.37 -6.19
N PHE A 225 -5.66 -7.68 -6.46
CA PHE A 225 -5.17 -9.05 -6.48
C PHE A 225 -4.46 -9.39 -5.19
N ASP A 226 -4.71 -10.61 -4.71
CA ASP A 226 -3.92 -11.27 -3.70
C ASP A 226 -3.23 -12.50 -4.31
N VAL A 227 -2.01 -12.75 -3.88
CA VAL A 227 -1.19 -13.85 -4.36
C VAL A 227 -1.19 -14.88 -3.25
N PRO A 228 -1.96 -15.99 -3.38
CA PRO A 228 -2.00 -17.00 -2.33
C PRO A 228 -0.60 -17.56 -2.12
N VAL A 229 -0.16 -17.57 -0.87
CA VAL A 229 1.09 -18.21 -0.44
C VAL A 229 0.72 -19.25 0.61
N HIS A 230 1.06 -20.50 0.34
CA HIS A 230 0.83 -21.65 1.22
C HIS A 230 2.10 -22.03 1.98
N ASP A 231 1.94 -22.76 3.08
CA ASP A 231 3.07 -23.16 3.94
C ASP A 231 4.06 -24.09 3.21
N ASP A 232 3.63 -24.75 2.14
CA ASP A 232 4.39 -25.62 1.27
C ASP A 232 4.90 -24.92 -0.01
N ASP A 233 4.70 -23.61 -0.15
CA ASP A 233 5.27 -22.86 -1.27
C ASP A 233 6.78 -22.64 -1.09
N PHE A 234 7.50 -22.80 -2.20
CA PHE A 234 8.95 -22.59 -2.25
C PHE A 234 9.29 -21.46 -3.21
N ILE A 235 10.12 -20.53 -2.77
CA ILE A 235 10.73 -19.54 -3.68
C ILE A 235 11.94 -20.21 -4.33
N PHE A 236 11.89 -20.40 -5.65
CA PHE A 236 13.06 -20.82 -6.39
C PHE A 236 14.02 -19.63 -6.54
N GLY A 237 15.00 -19.54 -5.65
CA GLY A 237 16.11 -18.61 -5.81
C GLY A 237 17.12 -19.18 -6.80
N MET A 238 17.22 -18.62 -8.00
CA MET A 238 18.42 -18.83 -8.83
C MET A 238 19.62 -18.38 -8.02
N SER A 239 20.57 -19.30 -7.80
CA SER A 239 21.84 -18.92 -7.20
C SER A 239 22.63 -18.08 -8.22
N LEU A 240 23.53 -17.21 -7.76
CA LEU A 240 24.44 -16.48 -8.66
C LEU A 240 25.28 -17.41 -9.55
N ASN A 241 25.40 -18.70 -9.20
CA ASN A 241 26.10 -19.70 -9.98
C ASN A 241 25.27 -20.22 -11.17
N ASP A 242 23.96 -19.96 -11.20
CA ASP A 242 23.06 -20.37 -12.29
C ASP A 242 22.95 -19.29 -13.38
N ILE A 243 23.63 -18.15 -13.19
CA ILE A 243 23.62 -16.97 -14.11
C ILE A 243 24.98 -16.82 -14.85
N THR A 244 25.94 -17.72 -14.61
CA THR A 244 27.22 -17.81 -15.34
C THR A 244 27.18 -18.87 -16.43
#